data_AF-A0A7X6RNR1-F1
#
_entry.id   AF-A0A7X6RNR1-F1
#
_cell.length_a   1.000
_cell.length_b   1.000
_cell.length_c   1.000
_cell.angle_alpha   90.00
_cell.angle_beta   90.00
_cell.angle_gamma   90.00
#
_symmetry.space_group_name_H-M   'P 1'
#
loop_
_entity.id
_entity.type
_entity.pdbx_description
1 polymer ?
#
loop_
_entity_poly.entity_id
_entity_poly.type
_entity_poly.pdbx_seq_one_letter_code
_entity_poly.pdbx_strand_id
1 'polypeptide(L)'
;MEFSGDFETHLTLDATAPGRVAEAAEWAREHGLKFTHIELDRGASPSQPMVTYHSGGSTPARELAVAERWTALLTEAGFAVTRTKVEVSRRAAGVPEDREEAGRLPEACYFETHVKLLLPASADLAALSAIVEPHRARLSRNARRVRDDGLQERFVTQRCSRVGRGEAARFEHALLKALERAGVTFEDKEGWQPRVLSVEREFVVHDTALSVDAGWMDAAPVKDADDVPPDEYAPDSYRQRPPGTYVPNTDGPEASQGKVFDPALKHLDYAYRAGEPVFADSGLGSRWWEANRRAMELALRAIAGTPWRDSLMLRGSMLMPVWAGDAARRPRDLDFVVVPAETAPFGDPADRMFADVVGAVTKASAQGISFDAEGVRLESIWTYERAPGRRVVVPWRAEGLPPGTVQIDVVFNESLPEPPVAVSVAGADVLAAGAELSLAWKVLWLYTDTYPQGKDLYDAVLLAESARPSRDLLVGVLRPELGDRAETVNERFLREEGGLDSGEWEDFVNDCPWVEGDAGEWVDRFEAAMAPVFRGE
;
A
#
# COMPACT_ATOMS: atom_id res chain seq x y z
N MET A 1 25.85 31.54 10.34
CA MET A 1 26.03 30.12 9.98
C MET A 1 26.35 30.11 8.50
N GLU A 2 27.45 29.51 8.05
CA GLU A 2 27.80 29.48 6.62
C GLU A 2 27.35 28.15 6.01
N PHE A 3 26.53 28.22 4.96
CA PHE A 3 26.16 27.06 4.17
C PHE A 3 27.24 26.80 3.11
N SER A 4 27.61 25.54 2.91
CA SER A 4 28.54 25.15 1.85
C SER A 4 28.20 23.77 1.31
N GLY A 5 28.52 23.54 0.04
CA GLY A 5 28.22 22.30 -0.67
C GLY A 5 27.77 22.55 -2.09
N ASP A 6 26.99 21.61 -2.60
CA ASP A 6 26.31 21.72 -3.89
C ASP A 6 24.98 22.43 -3.69
N PHE A 7 24.68 23.38 -4.57
CA PHE A 7 23.46 24.16 -4.56
C PHE A 7 22.63 23.88 -5.83
N GLU A 8 21.31 23.79 -5.66
CA GLU A 8 20.34 23.87 -6.76
C GLU A 8 19.64 25.23 -6.62
N THR A 9 19.55 25.99 -7.72
CA THR A 9 18.86 27.28 -7.73
C THR A 9 17.75 27.27 -8.75
N HIS A 10 16.56 27.69 -8.32
CA HIS A 10 15.37 27.81 -9.14
C HIS A 10 14.95 29.27 -9.29
N LEU A 11 14.77 29.72 -10.52
CA LEU A 11 14.19 31.03 -10.85
C LEU A 11 12.81 30.80 -11.45
N THR A 12 11.77 31.17 -10.70
CA THR A 12 10.37 31.10 -11.14
C THR A 12 10.06 32.30 -12.01
N LEU A 13 9.44 32.08 -13.17
CA LEU A 13 9.23 33.10 -14.20
C LEU A 13 7.76 33.55 -14.23
N ASP A 14 7.52 34.83 -14.47
CA ASP A 14 6.22 35.33 -14.92
C ASP A 14 6.04 35.05 -16.41
N ALA A 15 5.74 33.80 -16.73
CA ALA A 15 5.46 33.34 -18.09
C ALA A 15 4.07 32.69 -18.17
N THR A 16 3.06 33.43 -17.69
CA THR A 16 1.68 32.93 -17.53
C THR A 16 0.84 32.96 -18.80
N ALA A 17 1.24 33.72 -19.82
CA ALA A 17 0.50 33.79 -21.09
C ALA A 17 0.74 32.55 -21.98
N PRO A 18 -0.28 32.09 -22.74
CA PRO A 18 -0.13 30.98 -23.69
C PRO A 18 1.03 31.21 -24.67
N GLY A 19 1.89 30.21 -24.86
CA GLY A 19 3.08 30.30 -25.72
C GLY A 19 4.36 30.75 -25.01
N ARG A 20 4.28 31.58 -23.96
CA ARG A 20 5.46 32.08 -23.23
C ARG A 20 6.23 30.97 -22.50
N VAL A 21 5.55 29.94 -22.03
CA VAL A 21 6.21 28.77 -21.41
C VAL A 21 7.10 28.03 -22.41
N ALA A 22 6.66 27.90 -23.66
CA ALA A 22 7.45 27.22 -24.69
C ALA A 22 8.68 28.03 -25.10
N GLU A 23 8.50 29.35 -25.25
CA GLU A 23 9.61 30.28 -25.51
C GLU A 23 10.63 30.27 -24.36
N ALA A 24 10.17 30.28 -23.10
CA ALA A 24 11.05 30.19 -21.93
C ALA A 24 11.81 28.86 -21.87
N ALA A 25 11.15 27.76 -22.23
CA ALA A 25 11.77 26.44 -22.31
C ALA A 25 12.86 26.38 -23.40
N GLU A 26 12.61 27.00 -24.56
CA GLU A 26 13.60 27.10 -25.63
C GLU A 26 14.78 27.98 -25.23
N TRP A 27 14.51 29.14 -24.63
CA TRP A 27 15.55 30.01 -24.09
C TRP A 27 16.43 29.29 -23.07
N ALA A 28 15.83 28.56 -22.13
CA ALA A 28 16.55 27.77 -21.13
C ALA A 28 17.44 26.71 -21.79
N ARG A 29 16.93 26.00 -22.81
CA ARG A 29 17.69 25.00 -23.59
C ARG A 29 18.92 25.62 -24.26
N GLU A 30 18.78 26.79 -24.88
CA GLU A 30 19.88 27.49 -25.55
C GLU A 30 20.98 27.92 -24.58
N HIS A 31 20.64 28.17 -23.33
CA HIS A 31 21.56 28.57 -22.27
C HIS A 31 22.05 27.40 -21.40
N GLY A 32 21.69 26.16 -21.75
CA GLY A 32 22.12 24.96 -21.02
C GLY A 32 21.48 24.81 -19.64
N LEU A 33 20.31 25.42 -19.42
CA LEU A 33 19.57 25.39 -18.15
C LEU A 33 18.47 24.32 -18.17
N LYS A 34 18.21 23.70 -17.01
CA LYS A 34 17.07 22.80 -16.83
C LYS A 34 15.79 23.64 -16.77
N PHE A 35 14.73 23.21 -17.45
CA PHE A 35 13.43 23.88 -17.43
C PHE A 35 12.32 22.94 -16.97
N THR A 36 11.59 23.34 -15.94
CA THR A 36 10.40 22.66 -15.42
C THR A 36 9.21 23.60 -15.46
N HIS A 37 8.01 23.04 -15.57
CA HIS A 37 6.77 23.79 -15.41
C HIS A 37 5.93 23.08 -14.37
N ILE A 38 6.01 23.57 -13.14
CA ILE A 38 5.27 23.00 -12.02
C ILE A 38 3.88 23.61 -11.99
N GLU A 39 2.88 22.76 -11.94
CA GLU A 39 1.48 23.12 -11.73
C GLU A 39 1.05 22.64 -10.35
N LEU A 40 0.64 23.58 -9.51
CA LEU A 40 0.09 23.31 -8.19
C LEU A 40 -1.37 22.86 -8.30
N ASP A 41 -1.83 22.05 -7.35
CA ASP A 41 -3.23 21.60 -7.30
C ASP A 41 -4.22 22.73 -6.96
N ARG A 42 -3.74 23.83 -6.35
CA ARG A 42 -4.50 25.03 -5.98
C ARG A 42 -3.55 26.22 -5.76
N GLY A 43 -4.11 27.35 -5.31
CA GLY A 43 -3.34 28.50 -4.83
C GLY A 43 -3.39 29.71 -5.77
N ALA A 44 -2.78 30.81 -5.33
CA ALA A 44 -2.82 32.08 -6.05
C ALA A 44 -1.96 32.09 -7.33
N SER A 45 -0.84 31.37 -7.33
CA SER A 45 0.09 31.25 -8.46
C SER A 45 0.32 29.78 -8.85
N PRO A 46 -0.71 29.09 -9.39
CA PRO A 46 -0.65 27.65 -9.61
C PRO A 46 0.28 27.25 -10.75
N SER A 47 0.57 28.13 -11.71
CA SER A 47 1.49 27.85 -12.82
C SER A 47 2.86 28.45 -12.56
N GLN A 48 3.87 27.59 -12.39
CA GLN A 48 5.24 27.96 -12.02
C GLN A 48 6.25 27.41 -13.04
N PRO A 49 6.46 28.10 -14.18
CA PRO A 49 7.58 27.82 -15.07
C PRO A 49 8.89 28.26 -14.41
N MET A 50 9.89 27.39 -14.39
CA MET A 50 11.12 27.58 -13.63
C MET A 50 12.34 27.20 -14.48
N VAL A 51 13.38 28.03 -14.43
CA VAL A 51 14.72 27.61 -14.84
C VAL A 51 15.54 27.20 -13.63
N THR A 52 16.34 26.17 -13.81
CA THR A 52 17.16 25.57 -12.77
C THR A 52 18.60 25.42 -13.24
N TYR A 53 19.54 25.73 -12.34
CA TYR A 53 20.95 25.39 -12.49
C TYR A 53 21.54 24.86 -11.18
N HIS A 54 22.69 24.19 -11.31
CA HIS A 54 23.42 23.64 -10.18
C HIS A 54 24.82 24.25 -10.11
N SER A 55 25.36 24.34 -8.91
CA SER A 55 26.73 24.79 -8.66
C SER A 55 27.35 23.97 -7.53
N GLY A 56 28.62 23.62 -7.66
CA GLY A 56 29.35 22.83 -6.66
C GLY A 56 30.38 23.66 -5.90
N GLY A 57 30.58 23.33 -4.63
CA GLY A 57 31.60 23.97 -3.77
C GLY A 57 31.42 25.48 -3.63
N SER A 58 30.18 25.95 -3.55
CA SER A 58 29.84 27.37 -3.53
C SER A 58 29.45 27.88 -2.13
N THR A 59 29.02 29.14 -2.06
CA THR A 59 28.46 29.79 -0.86
C THR A 59 27.18 30.54 -1.24
N PRO A 60 26.26 30.80 -0.30
CA PRO A 60 25.02 31.53 -0.58
C PRO A 60 25.27 32.88 -1.26
N ALA A 61 26.27 33.65 -0.83
CA ALA A 61 26.59 34.94 -1.43
C ALA A 61 27.01 34.82 -2.91
N ARG A 62 27.79 33.78 -3.25
CA ARG A 62 28.20 33.52 -4.63
C ARG A 62 27.01 33.07 -5.48
N GLU A 63 26.14 32.22 -4.93
CA GLU A 63 24.95 31.75 -5.63
C GLU A 63 23.94 32.85 -5.89
N LEU A 64 23.74 33.76 -4.95
CA LEU A 64 22.89 34.94 -5.16
C LEU A 64 23.45 35.84 -6.27
N ALA A 65 24.75 36.07 -6.32
CA ALA A 65 25.37 36.83 -7.40
C ALA A 65 25.22 36.13 -8.78
N VAL A 66 25.21 34.80 -8.81
CA VAL A 66 24.94 34.02 -10.04
C VAL A 66 23.47 34.16 -10.42
N ALA A 67 22.56 34.04 -9.46
CA ALA A 67 21.11 34.16 -9.64
C ALA A 67 20.73 35.55 -10.17
N GLU A 68 21.37 36.61 -9.68
CA GLU A 68 21.18 37.98 -10.16
C GLU A 68 21.58 38.13 -11.64
N ARG A 69 22.69 37.53 -12.06
CA ARG A 69 23.11 37.55 -13.47
C ARG A 69 22.12 36.83 -14.37
N TRP A 70 21.66 35.65 -13.95
CA TRP A 70 20.62 34.92 -14.69
C TRP A 70 19.30 35.69 -14.74
N THR A 71 18.91 36.31 -13.64
CA THR A 71 17.71 37.15 -13.55
C THR A 71 17.77 38.33 -14.52
N ALA A 72 18.93 38.99 -14.64
CA ALA A 72 19.13 40.05 -15.62
C ALA A 72 18.96 39.55 -17.06
N LEU A 73 19.60 38.44 -17.42
CA LEU A 73 19.50 37.84 -18.76
C LEU A 73 18.07 37.39 -19.10
N LEU A 74 17.37 36.77 -18.15
CA LEU A 74 15.97 36.39 -18.29
C LEU A 74 15.08 37.62 -18.51
N THR A 75 15.32 38.69 -17.75
CA THR A 75 14.56 39.94 -17.86
C THR A 75 14.80 40.61 -19.22
N GLU A 76 16.04 40.63 -19.72
CA GLU A 76 16.37 41.12 -21.08
C GLU A 76 15.65 40.30 -22.17
N ALA A 77 15.49 38.99 -21.95
CA ALA A 77 14.71 38.10 -22.81
C ALA A 77 13.18 38.21 -22.60
N GLY A 78 12.73 39.10 -21.73
CA GLY A 78 11.31 39.36 -21.43
C GLY A 78 10.67 38.41 -20.42
N PHE A 79 11.45 37.56 -19.75
CA PHE A 79 10.97 36.64 -18.71
C PHE A 79 11.30 37.21 -17.32
N ALA A 80 10.37 37.98 -16.73
CA ALA A 80 10.56 38.50 -15.38
C ALA A 80 10.64 37.36 -14.36
N VAL A 81 11.58 37.44 -13.41
CA VAL A 81 11.71 36.46 -12.31
C VAL A 81 10.86 36.90 -11.13
N THR A 82 9.96 36.03 -10.66
CA THR A 82 9.03 36.27 -9.55
C THR A 82 9.50 35.67 -8.23
N ARG A 83 10.35 34.63 -8.30
CA ARG A 83 10.96 33.99 -7.12
C ARG A 83 12.34 33.44 -7.45
N THR A 84 13.28 33.63 -6.54
CA THR A 84 14.57 32.94 -6.50
C THR A 84 14.58 32.04 -5.28
N LYS A 85 14.68 30.72 -5.49
CA LYS A 85 14.84 29.70 -4.45
C LYS A 85 16.22 29.07 -4.58
N VAL A 86 16.98 29.04 -3.49
CA VAL A 86 18.32 28.43 -3.42
C VAL A 86 18.30 27.34 -2.37
N GLU A 87 18.70 26.15 -2.79
CA GLU A 87 18.61 24.91 -2.02
C GLU A 87 19.97 24.25 -1.90
N VAL A 88 20.16 23.55 -0.79
CA VAL A 88 21.28 22.65 -0.55
C VAL A 88 20.74 21.29 -0.11
N SER A 89 21.59 20.27 -0.18
CA SER A 89 21.31 19.00 0.48
C SER A 89 20.92 19.21 1.94
N ARG A 90 19.90 18.51 2.44
CA ARG A 90 19.54 18.52 3.88
C ARG A 90 20.69 18.10 4.80
N ARG A 91 21.78 17.55 4.23
CA ARG A 91 22.97 17.13 4.96
C ARG A 91 24.14 18.12 4.91
N ALA A 92 23.99 19.23 4.19
CA ALA A 92 25.03 20.24 4.04
C ALA A 92 25.43 20.87 5.38
N ALA A 93 26.65 21.40 5.43
CA ALA A 93 27.11 22.16 6.58
C ALA A 93 26.24 23.41 6.75
N GLY A 94 25.90 23.74 7.99
CA GLY A 94 25.05 24.89 8.34
C GLY A 94 23.55 24.65 8.27
N VAL A 95 23.09 23.46 7.86
CA VAL A 95 21.68 23.06 8.04
C VAL A 95 21.43 22.84 9.54
N PRO A 96 20.34 23.40 10.12
CA PRO A 96 20.11 23.39 11.56
C PRO A 96 19.86 21.98 12.10
N GLU A 97 20.54 21.62 13.18
CA GLU A 97 20.35 20.33 13.85
C GLU A 97 19.12 20.32 14.78
N ASP A 98 18.79 21.48 15.36
CA ASP A 98 17.70 21.63 16.32
C ASP A 98 16.89 22.93 16.11
N ARG A 99 15.85 23.12 16.94
CA ARG A 99 14.97 24.29 16.90
C ARG A 99 15.68 25.59 17.30
N GLU A 100 16.70 25.53 18.15
CA GLU A 100 17.41 26.72 18.58
C GLU A 100 18.22 27.28 17.40
N GLU A 101 18.94 26.41 16.69
CA GLU A 101 19.64 26.77 15.47
C GLU A 101 18.70 27.25 14.37
N ALA A 102 17.60 26.54 14.14
CA ALA A 102 16.58 26.93 13.17
C ALA A 102 15.93 28.29 13.52
N GLY A 103 15.77 28.58 14.82
CA GLY A 103 15.21 29.83 15.32
C GLY A 103 16.07 31.06 15.01
N ARG A 104 17.38 30.88 14.78
CA ARG A 104 18.32 31.95 14.41
C ARG A 104 18.36 32.24 12.91
N LEU A 105 17.73 31.40 12.08
CA LEU A 105 17.68 31.57 10.63
C LEU A 105 16.47 32.42 10.20
N PRO A 106 16.52 33.05 9.02
CA PRO A 106 15.35 33.68 8.40
C PRO A 106 14.17 32.71 8.27
N GLU A 107 12.95 33.25 8.29
CA GLU A 107 11.73 32.44 8.12
C GLU A 107 11.65 31.77 6.74
N ALA A 108 12.33 32.32 5.73
CA ALA A 108 12.48 31.74 4.40
C ALA A 108 13.38 30.50 4.37
N CYS A 109 13.98 30.09 5.51
CA CYS A 109 14.77 28.86 5.60
C CYS A 109 13.94 27.70 6.16
N TYR A 110 13.91 26.59 5.44
CA TYR A 110 13.07 25.44 5.77
C TYR A 110 13.56 24.14 5.13
N PHE A 111 13.15 23.01 5.71
CA PHE A 111 13.31 21.70 5.11
C PHE A 111 12.20 21.49 4.07
N GLU A 112 12.57 20.98 2.90
CA GLU A 112 11.63 20.59 1.85
C GLU A 112 11.90 19.14 1.42
N THR A 113 10.83 18.36 1.27
CA THR A 113 10.90 16.99 0.75
C THR A 113 9.95 16.86 -0.43
N HIS A 114 10.45 16.38 -1.57
CA HIS A 114 9.67 16.10 -2.75
C HIS A 114 9.59 14.60 -2.98
N VAL A 115 8.41 14.02 -2.79
CA VAL A 115 8.11 12.63 -3.11
C VAL A 115 7.45 12.59 -4.48
N LYS A 116 8.10 11.93 -5.44
CA LYS A 116 7.56 11.77 -6.78
C LYS A 116 6.82 10.45 -6.89
N LEU A 117 5.56 10.52 -7.27
CA LEU A 117 4.65 9.38 -7.40
C LEU A 117 4.37 9.05 -8.86
N LEU A 118 4.20 7.77 -9.15
CA LEU A 118 3.60 7.25 -10.37
C LEU A 118 2.22 6.68 -10.02
N LEU A 119 1.18 7.17 -10.69
CA LEU A 119 -0.22 6.88 -10.40
C LEU A 119 -0.98 6.51 -11.68
N PRO A 120 -2.11 5.78 -11.60
CA PRO A 120 -3.00 5.62 -12.76
C PRO A 120 -3.57 6.98 -13.18
N ALA A 121 -3.91 7.15 -14.47
CA ALA A 121 -4.59 8.36 -14.95
C ALA A 121 -5.91 8.65 -14.20
N SER A 122 -6.60 7.60 -13.74
CA SER A 122 -7.86 7.67 -13.01
C SER A 122 -7.73 7.93 -11.50
N ALA A 123 -6.51 8.08 -10.97
CA ALA A 123 -6.30 8.26 -9.52
C ALA A 123 -7.11 9.43 -8.96
N ASP A 124 -7.81 9.19 -7.84
CA ASP A 124 -8.52 10.22 -7.09
C ASP A 124 -7.52 11.12 -6.34
N LEU A 125 -7.22 12.27 -6.94
CA LEU A 125 -6.28 13.24 -6.40
C LEU A 125 -6.82 13.97 -5.17
N ALA A 126 -8.15 14.03 -4.99
CA ALA A 126 -8.75 14.66 -3.81
C ALA A 126 -8.54 13.75 -2.58
N ALA A 127 -8.73 12.44 -2.75
CA ALA A 127 -8.40 11.45 -1.73
C ALA A 127 -6.91 11.45 -1.40
N LEU A 128 -6.04 11.49 -2.42
CA LEU A 128 -4.59 11.58 -2.19
C LEU A 128 -4.21 12.87 -1.44
N SER A 129 -4.84 14.01 -1.75
CA SER A 129 -4.69 15.23 -0.96
C SER A 129 -5.09 15.00 0.49
N ALA A 130 -6.27 14.43 0.76
CA ALA A 130 -6.71 14.15 2.13
C ALA A 130 -5.72 13.27 2.94
N ILE A 131 -4.97 12.39 2.27
CA ILE A 131 -3.91 11.58 2.87
C ILE A 131 -2.66 12.42 3.21
N VAL A 132 -2.19 13.29 2.30
CA VAL A 132 -0.89 13.97 2.46
C VAL A 132 -1.00 15.32 3.19
N GLU A 133 -2.15 15.98 3.13
CA GLU A 133 -2.38 17.28 3.75
C GLU A 133 -2.13 17.31 5.28
N PRO A 134 -2.57 16.31 6.08
CA PRO A 134 -2.26 16.25 7.51
C PRO A 134 -0.76 16.20 7.81
N HIS A 135 0.05 15.76 6.84
CA HIS A 135 1.50 15.67 6.96
C HIS A 135 2.21 16.90 6.38
N ARG A 136 1.55 18.07 6.37
CA ARG A 136 2.14 19.34 5.92
C ARG A 136 2.62 19.29 4.46
N ALA A 137 1.94 18.49 3.66
CA ALA A 137 2.30 18.24 2.28
C ALA A 137 1.16 18.57 1.31
N ARG A 138 1.53 18.82 0.05
CA ARG A 138 0.61 19.22 -1.01
C ARG A 138 1.00 18.61 -2.35
N LEU A 139 0.00 18.47 -3.23
CA LEU A 139 0.17 17.92 -4.56
C LEU A 139 0.58 19.01 -5.56
N SER A 140 1.46 18.62 -6.49
CA SER A 140 1.75 19.34 -7.72
C SER A 140 2.10 18.35 -8.83
N ARG A 141 2.30 18.86 -10.06
CA ARG A 141 2.75 18.05 -11.20
C ARG A 141 3.71 18.85 -12.08
N ASN A 142 4.49 18.17 -12.91
CA ASN A 142 5.18 18.83 -14.02
C ASN A 142 4.30 18.79 -15.27
N ALA A 143 3.76 19.94 -15.68
CA ALA A 143 2.82 20.08 -16.80
C ALA A 143 3.39 19.60 -18.14
N ARG A 144 4.72 19.55 -18.27
CA ARG A 144 5.41 19.09 -19.48
C ARG A 144 5.55 17.57 -19.56
N ARG A 145 5.32 16.85 -18.47
CA ARG A 145 5.46 15.39 -18.43
C ARG A 145 4.13 14.74 -18.78
N VAL A 146 4.06 14.22 -20.00
CA VAL A 146 3.02 13.31 -20.45
C VAL A 146 3.69 11.96 -20.67
N ARG A 147 3.03 10.88 -20.24
CA ARG A 147 3.51 9.52 -20.43
C ARG A 147 2.63 8.81 -21.44
N ASP A 148 3.25 7.98 -22.27
CA ASP A 148 2.55 7.22 -23.31
C ASP A 148 1.91 5.93 -22.76
N ASP A 149 2.26 5.53 -21.53
CA ASP A 149 1.76 4.33 -20.85
C ASP A 149 0.42 4.54 -20.12
N GLY A 150 -0.20 5.72 -20.26
CA GLY A 150 -1.46 6.05 -19.59
C GLY A 150 -1.34 6.29 -18.07
N LEU A 151 -0.12 6.34 -17.53
CA LEU A 151 0.15 6.69 -16.15
C LEU A 151 0.44 8.18 -16.01
N GLN A 152 0.41 8.68 -14.78
CA GLN A 152 0.70 10.08 -14.47
C GLN A 152 1.67 10.22 -13.32
N GLU A 153 2.52 11.26 -13.42
CA GLU A 153 3.41 11.65 -12.33
C GLU A 153 2.77 12.73 -11.46
N ARG A 154 2.94 12.61 -10.15
CA ARG A 154 2.60 13.64 -9.17
C ARG A 154 3.76 13.88 -8.23
N PHE A 155 3.89 15.10 -7.75
CA PHE A 155 4.79 15.42 -6.64
C PHE A 155 3.95 15.64 -5.40
N VAL A 156 4.37 15.05 -4.29
CA VAL A 156 3.97 15.42 -2.94
C VAL A 156 5.12 16.23 -2.36
N THR A 157 4.91 17.53 -2.19
CA THR A 157 5.91 18.42 -1.57
C THR A 157 5.54 18.60 -0.10
N GLN A 158 6.48 18.42 0.81
CA GLN A 158 6.33 18.69 2.24
C GLN A 158 7.30 19.79 2.65
N ARG A 159 6.82 20.76 3.43
CA ARG A 159 7.65 21.86 3.98
C ARG A 159 7.60 21.85 5.48
N CYS A 160 8.76 22.01 6.13
CA CYS A 160 8.90 22.15 7.58
C CYS A 160 9.88 23.28 7.93
N SER A 161 9.39 24.39 8.48
CA SER A 161 10.23 25.48 9.00
C SER A 161 10.24 25.52 10.53
N ARG A 162 11.27 26.15 11.11
CA ARG A 162 11.48 26.26 12.58
C ARG A 162 11.71 24.93 13.31
N VAL A 163 12.23 23.94 12.60
CA VAL A 163 12.59 22.62 13.13
C VAL A 163 14.04 22.28 12.85
N GLY A 164 14.59 21.35 13.62
CA GLY A 164 15.88 20.73 13.33
C GLY A 164 15.78 19.54 12.37
N ARG A 165 16.93 19.05 11.92
CA ARG A 165 17.05 17.91 11.00
C ARG A 165 16.32 16.65 11.48
N GLY A 166 16.39 16.34 12.77
CA GLY A 166 15.75 15.15 13.34
C GLY A 166 14.22 15.20 13.30
N GLU A 167 13.64 16.36 13.60
CA GLU A 167 12.19 16.58 13.53
C GLU A 167 11.69 16.59 12.08
N ALA A 168 12.43 17.22 11.16
CA ALA A 168 12.12 17.19 9.73
C ALA A 168 12.09 15.74 9.19
N ALA A 169 13.03 14.89 9.61
CA ALA A 169 13.04 13.47 9.27
C ALA A 169 11.82 12.70 9.81
N ARG A 170 11.31 13.06 11.00
CA ARG A 170 10.09 12.46 11.57
C ARG A 170 8.83 12.85 10.79
N PHE A 171 8.73 14.10 10.33
CA PHE A 171 7.66 14.54 9.43
C PHE A 171 7.70 13.81 8.09
N GLU A 172 8.88 13.70 7.49
CA GLU A 172 9.06 12.94 6.25
C GLU A 172 8.59 11.50 6.44
N HIS A 173 9.12 10.84 7.47
CA HIS A 173 8.80 9.44 7.75
C HIS A 173 7.31 9.22 7.91
N ALA A 174 6.63 10.09 8.66
CA ALA A 174 5.18 10.03 8.83
C ALA A 174 4.43 10.17 7.50
N LEU A 175 4.87 11.07 6.61
CA LEU A 175 4.30 11.21 5.26
C LEU A 175 4.48 9.95 4.42
N LEU A 176 5.71 9.40 4.39
CA LEU A 176 6.00 8.19 3.61
C LEU A 176 5.19 7.00 4.11
N LYS A 177 5.04 6.85 5.43
CA LYS A 177 4.19 5.83 6.03
C LYS A 177 2.71 6.03 5.75
N ALA A 178 2.22 7.26 5.64
CA ALA A 178 0.84 7.52 5.24
C ALA A 178 0.58 7.11 3.78
N LEU A 179 1.53 7.40 2.88
CA LEU A 179 1.47 6.96 1.49
C LEU A 179 1.56 5.44 1.37
N GLU A 180 2.48 4.80 2.11
CA GLU A 180 2.59 3.34 2.19
C GLU A 180 1.27 2.72 2.64
N ARG A 181 0.68 3.23 3.72
CA ARG A 181 -0.61 2.74 4.24
C ARG A 181 -1.78 2.92 3.28
N ALA A 182 -1.71 3.93 2.41
CA ALA A 182 -2.68 4.14 1.35
C ALA A 182 -2.48 3.16 0.19
N GLY A 183 -1.39 2.37 0.17
CA GLY A 183 -1.05 1.39 -0.85
C GLY A 183 -0.09 1.92 -1.92
N VAL A 184 0.66 2.98 -1.65
CA VAL A 184 1.76 3.44 -2.51
C VAL A 184 3.05 2.71 -2.11
N THR A 185 3.60 1.91 -3.01
CA THR A 185 4.82 1.14 -2.73
C THR A 185 6.10 1.97 -2.90
N PHE A 186 7.17 1.54 -2.22
CA PHE A 186 8.53 2.07 -2.31
C PHE A 186 9.49 1.13 -3.06
N GLU A 187 9.03 -0.08 -3.38
CA GLU A 187 9.83 -1.10 -4.03
C GLU A 187 9.56 -1.11 -5.54
N ASP A 188 10.63 -1.29 -6.33
CA ASP A 188 10.52 -1.48 -7.77
C ASP A 188 10.28 -2.96 -8.08
N LYS A 189 9.08 -3.45 -7.74
CA LYS A 189 8.64 -4.80 -8.12
C LYS A 189 8.09 -4.82 -9.55
N GLU A 190 8.22 -5.95 -10.23
CA GLU A 190 7.54 -6.19 -11.50
C GLU A 190 6.01 -6.20 -11.29
N GLY A 191 5.28 -5.55 -12.20
CA GLY A 191 3.82 -5.41 -12.12
C GLY A 191 3.36 -3.96 -11.95
N TRP A 192 2.04 -3.75 -12.02
CA TRP A 192 1.45 -2.43 -11.85
C TRP A 192 1.09 -2.17 -10.39
N GLN A 193 1.52 -1.03 -9.86
CA GLN A 193 1.14 -0.52 -8.54
C GLN A 193 1.43 0.99 -8.44
N PRO A 194 0.64 1.76 -7.67
CA PRO A 194 1.02 3.12 -7.30
C PRO A 194 2.37 3.09 -6.59
N ARG A 195 3.33 3.90 -7.03
CA ARG A 195 4.70 3.79 -6.50
C ARG A 195 5.45 5.11 -6.40
N VAL A 196 6.42 5.15 -5.49
CA VAL A 196 7.39 6.24 -5.39
C VAL A 196 8.48 6.05 -6.44
N LEU A 197 8.69 7.05 -7.29
CA LEU A 197 9.77 7.10 -8.29
C LEU A 197 11.06 7.69 -7.73
N SER A 198 10.95 8.70 -6.87
CA SER A 198 12.10 9.35 -6.24
C SER A 198 11.68 10.12 -4.99
N VAL A 199 12.62 10.31 -4.06
CA VAL A 199 12.46 11.20 -2.90
C VAL A 199 13.65 12.13 -2.81
N GLU A 200 13.44 13.40 -3.17
CA GLU A 200 14.42 14.48 -3.09
C GLU A 200 14.24 15.24 -1.78
N ARG A 201 15.35 15.62 -1.15
CA ARG A 201 15.35 16.11 0.24
C ARG A 201 16.38 17.21 0.46
N GLU A 202 15.88 18.39 0.74
CA GLU A 202 16.66 19.61 0.61
C GLU A 202 16.40 20.53 1.79
N PHE A 203 17.28 21.51 1.94
CA PHE A 203 17.10 22.63 2.84
C PHE A 203 17.19 23.91 2.02
N VAL A 204 16.11 24.70 2.05
CA VAL A 204 16.04 26.00 1.41
C VAL A 204 16.82 26.99 2.26
N VAL A 205 17.89 27.55 1.70
CA VAL A 205 18.73 28.57 2.37
C VAL A 205 18.31 29.98 2.00
N HIS A 206 17.56 30.15 0.91
CA HIS A 206 17.05 31.43 0.45
C HIS A 206 15.78 31.23 -0.38
N ASP A 207 14.73 31.96 -0.05
CA ASP A 207 13.52 32.12 -0.87
C ASP A 207 13.08 33.58 -0.83
N THR A 208 13.00 34.25 -1.98
CA THR A 208 12.61 35.66 -2.08
C THR A 208 11.09 35.88 -1.94
N ALA A 209 10.27 34.86 -2.16
CA ALA A 209 8.82 35.03 -2.34
C ALA A 209 8.01 33.77 -1.96
N LEU A 210 7.92 33.48 -0.66
CA LEU A 210 7.00 32.47 -0.11
C LEU A 210 5.54 32.69 -0.55
N SER A 211 5.16 33.94 -0.85
CA SER A 211 3.82 34.32 -1.34
C SER A 211 3.45 33.69 -2.68
N VAL A 212 4.42 33.22 -3.47
CA VAL A 212 4.16 32.46 -4.70
C VAL A 212 3.40 31.16 -4.40
N ASP A 213 3.58 30.58 -3.21
CA ASP A 213 2.88 29.38 -2.76
C ASP A 213 1.60 29.69 -1.95
N ALA A 214 1.19 30.95 -1.86
CA ALA A 214 0.03 31.36 -1.06
C ALA A 214 -1.26 30.63 -1.49
N GLY A 215 -1.95 30.06 -0.51
CA GLY A 215 -3.16 29.25 -0.73
C GLY A 215 -2.88 27.82 -1.20
N TRP A 216 -1.64 27.47 -1.56
CA TRP A 216 -1.19 26.09 -1.75
C TRP A 216 -0.50 25.58 -0.49
N MET A 217 0.60 26.23 -0.11
CA MET A 217 1.41 25.91 1.06
C MET A 217 2.00 27.19 1.67
N ASP A 218 1.63 27.49 2.91
CA ASP A 218 2.16 28.66 3.62
C ASP A 218 3.62 28.46 4.05
N ALA A 219 4.20 29.41 4.79
CA ALA A 219 5.57 29.32 5.35
C ALA A 219 5.79 28.09 6.27
N ALA A 220 4.70 27.42 6.64
CA ALA A 220 4.66 26.17 7.37
C ALA A 220 5.62 26.11 8.58
N PRO A 221 5.54 27.05 9.55
CA PRO A 221 6.26 26.95 10.81
C PRO A 221 5.67 25.86 11.70
N VAL A 222 6.52 24.98 12.24
CA VAL A 222 6.13 24.05 13.30
C VAL A 222 6.22 24.80 14.62
N LYS A 223 5.07 25.07 15.23
CA LYS A 223 4.98 25.98 16.38
C LYS A 223 5.26 25.24 17.68
N ASP A 224 4.65 24.07 17.82
CA ASP A 224 4.67 23.31 19.06
C ASP A 224 5.46 22.01 18.89
N ALA A 225 6.00 21.48 19.99
CA ALA A 225 6.70 20.20 19.99
C ALA A 225 5.72 19.04 19.73
N ASP A 226 4.47 19.18 20.17
CA ASP A 226 3.39 18.21 19.99
C ASP A 226 2.94 18.07 18.53
N ASP A 227 3.26 19.05 17.67
CA ASP A 227 3.03 18.97 16.22
C ASP A 227 3.96 17.94 15.56
N VAL A 228 5.08 17.57 16.20
CA VAL A 228 6.07 16.65 15.63
C VAL A 228 5.60 15.21 15.78
N PRO A 229 5.41 14.46 14.69
CA PRO A 229 4.98 13.07 14.75
C PRO A 229 5.90 12.25 15.66
N PRO A 230 5.39 11.39 16.55
CA PRO A 230 6.21 10.54 17.42
C PRO A 230 7.24 9.73 16.63
N ASP A 231 8.33 9.32 17.28
CA ASP A 231 9.20 8.29 16.71
C ASP A 231 8.37 7.01 16.52
N GLU A 232 8.52 6.32 15.39
CA GLU A 232 7.80 5.08 15.10
C GLU A 232 8.08 4.00 16.15
N TYR A 233 9.26 4.04 16.78
CA TYR A 233 9.65 3.11 17.84
C TYR A 233 9.46 3.69 19.25
N ALA A 234 8.91 4.91 19.38
CA ALA A 234 8.57 5.44 20.70
C ALA A 234 7.51 4.57 21.38
N PRO A 235 7.50 4.53 22.72
CA PRO A 235 6.34 4.05 23.48
C PRO A 235 5.07 4.75 22.99
N ASP A 236 3.97 4.00 22.90
CA ASP A 236 2.67 4.48 22.44
C ASP A 236 2.65 4.97 20.97
N SER A 237 3.63 4.56 20.16
CA SER A 237 3.56 4.78 18.72
C SER A 237 2.36 4.05 18.11
N TYR A 238 2.01 4.43 16.88
CA TYR A 238 0.92 3.80 16.16
C TYR A 238 1.09 2.28 16.00
N ARG A 239 2.32 1.74 16.06
CA ARG A 239 2.60 0.30 15.94
C ARG A 239 2.20 -0.46 17.19
N GLN A 240 2.26 0.19 18.35
CA GLN A 240 2.00 -0.38 19.66
C GLN A 240 0.51 -0.36 20.01
N ARG A 241 -0.36 -0.63 19.04
CA ARG A 241 -1.79 -0.85 19.25
C ARG A 241 -2.21 -2.22 18.73
N PRO A 242 -3.23 -2.86 19.33
CA PRO A 242 -3.89 -3.97 18.67
C PRO A 242 -4.57 -3.51 17.37
N PRO A 243 -4.64 -4.38 16.35
CA PRO A 243 -5.42 -4.14 15.15
C PRO A 243 -6.87 -3.85 15.51
N GLY A 244 -7.50 -2.89 14.82
CA GLY A 244 -8.92 -2.58 15.06
C GLY A 244 -9.83 -3.77 14.73
N THR A 245 -9.34 -4.68 13.89
CA THR A 245 -9.97 -5.94 13.45
C THR A 245 -9.68 -7.12 14.37
N TYR A 246 -8.93 -6.95 15.46
CA TYR A 246 -8.85 -7.96 16.53
C TYR A 246 -10.16 -7.97 17.33
N VAL A 247 -11.12 -8.80 16.88
CA VAL A 247 -12.48 -8.85 17.41
C VAL A 247 -12.82 -10.29 17.87
N PRO A 248 -12.45 -10.68 19.11
CA PRO A 248 -12.72 -12.01 19.65
C PRO A 248 -14.16 -12.11 20.20
N ASN A 249 -15.16 -11.92 19.34
CA ASN A 249 -16.57 -11.86 19.74
C ASN A 249 -17.11 -13.18 20.31
N THR A 250 -16.48 -14.30 19.98
CA THR A 250 -16.87 -15.64 20.44
C THR A 250 -16.13 -16.02 21.73
N ASP A 251 -15.46 -15.07 22.40
CA ASP A 251 -14.78 -15.30 23.69
C ASP A 251 -15.74 -15.09 24.87
N GLY A 252 -15.80 -16.04 25.81
CA GLY A 252 -16.70 -16.02 26.95
C GLY A 252 -16.74 -17.33 27.75
N PRO A 253 -17.74 -17.54 28.63
CA PRO A 253 -17.84 -18.76 29.45
C PRO A 253 -18.00 -20.06 28.65
N GLU A 254 -18.53 -19.98 27.43
CA GLU A 254 -18.88 -21.13 26.59
C GLU A 254 -17.82 -21.46 25.53
N ALA A 255 -16.93 -20.50 25.22
CA ALA A 255 -15.90 -20.62 24.21
C ALA A 255 -14.73 -19.68 24.48
N SER A 256 -13.53 -20.06 24.05
CA SER A 256 -12.35 -19.20 24.10
C SER A 256 -11.80 -18.90 22.71
N GLN A 257 -11.25 -17.69 22.52
CA GLN A 257 -10.51 -17.34 21.30
C GLN A 257 -9.08 -16.88 21.65
N GLY A 258 -8.10 -17.62 21.15
CA GLY A 258 -6.68 -17.24 21.28
C GLY A 258 -6.29 -16.10 20.35
N LYS A 259 -5.14 -15.47 20.62
CA LYS A 259 -4.47 -14.56 19.68
C LYS A 259 -3.67 -15.40 18.68
N VAL A 260 -3.92 -15.22 17.39
CA VAL A 260 -3.17 -15.87 16.32
C VAL A 260 -2.40 -14.80 15.56
N PHE A 261 -1.08 -15.00 15.41
CA PHE A 261 -0.25 -14.09 14.63
C PHE A 261 -0.74 -14.05 13.18
N ASP A 262 -0.80 -12.85 12.62
CA ASP A 262 -1.23 -12.62 11.24
C ASP A 262 -0.19 -11.79 10.50
N PRO A 263 0.57 -12.40 9.56
CA PRO A 263 1.57 -11.69 8.76
C PRO A 263 1.00 -10.48 8.03
N ALA A 264 -0.28 -10.48 7.66
CA ALA A 264 -0.88 -9.36 6.94
C ALA A 264 -0.98 -8.07 7.78
N LEU A 265 -0.79 -8.18 9.10
CA LEU A 265 -0.83 -7.08 10.07
C LEU A 265 0.55 -6.70 10.62
N LYS A 266 1.64 -7.22 10.04
CA LYS A 266 3.06 -7.00 10.47
C LYS A 266 3.53 -5.56 10.61
N HIS A 267 2.80 -4.62 10.01
CA HIS A 267 3.02 -3.19 10.21
C HIS A 267 2.63 -2.71 11.63
N LEU A 268 1.98 -3.56 12.43
CA LEU A 268 1.68 -3.39 13.85
C LEU A 268 2.50 -4.37 14.70
N ASP A 269 2.93 -3.95 15.89
CA ASP A 269 3.70 -4.81 16.80
C ASP A 269 2.83 -5.91 17.43
N TYR A 270 1.52 -5.65 17.51
CA TYR A 270 0.50 -6.62 17.98
C TYR A 270 -0.26 -7.24 16.81
N ALA A 271 0.43 -7.66 15.74
CA ALA A 271 -0.11 -8.26 14.53
C ALA A 271 -0.88 -9.57 14.76
N TYR A 272 -2.04 -9.48 15.42
CA TYR A 272 -2.86 -10.60 15.83
C TYR A 272 -4.28 -10.48 15.29
N ARG A 273 -4.83 -11.61 14.85
CA ARG A 273 -6.27 -11.81 14.64
C ARG A 273 -6.85 -12.69 15.74
N ALA A 274 -8.18 -12.68 15.84
CA ALA A 274 -8.87 -13.67 16.67
C ALA A 274 -8.69 -15.07 16.05
N GLY A 275 -8.28 -16.03 16.87
CA GLY A 275 -8.16 -17.43 16.49
C GLY A 275 -9.52 -18.13 16.37
N GLU A 276 -9.49 -19.41 16.01
CA GLU A 276 -10.71 -20.21 15.98
C GLU A 276 -11.30 -20.36 17.40
N PRO A 277 -12.63 -20.23 17.55
CA PRO A 277 -13.26 -20.45 18.84
C PRO A 277 -13.22 -21.93 19.24
N VAL A 278 -12.70 -22.18 20.45
CA VAL A 278 -12.72 -23.50 21.08
C VAL A 278 -13.90 -23.54 22.05
N PHE A 279 -14.88 -24.40 21.76
CA PHE A 279 -16.09 -24.54 22.57
C PHE A 279 -15.92 -25.61 23.64
N ALA A 280 -16.40 -25.34 24.85
CA ALA A 280 -16.43 -26.33 25.92
C ALA A 280 -17.44 -27.46 25.62
N ASP A 281 -18.54 -27.13 24.93
CA ASP A 281 -19.56 -28.08 24.47
C ASP A 281 -19.46 -28.30 22.95
N SER A 282 -19.21 -29.54 22.53
CA SER A 282 -19.04 -29.89 21.11
C SER A 282 -20.33 -29.72 20.29
N GLY A 283 -21.50 -29.87 20.93
CA GLY A 283 -22.80 -29.64 20.31
C GLY A 283 -23.03 -28.17 19.98
N LEU A 284 -22.70 -27.27 20.90
CA LEU A 284 -22.70 -25.83 20.71
C LEU A 284 -21.72 -25.44 19.60
N GLY A 285 -20.49 -25.94 19.66
CA GLY A 285 -19.49 -25.67 18.63
C GLY A 285 -19.96 -26.08 17.23
N SER A 286 -20.57 -27.26 17.09
CA SER A 286 -21.12 -27.72 15.82
C SER A 286 -22.21 -26.80 15.27
N ARG A 287 -23.15 -26.34 16.14
CA ARG A 287 -24.19 -25.38 15.74
C ARG A 287 -23.61 -24.02 15.38
N TRP A 288 -22.60 -23.57 16.12
CA TRP A 288 -21.93 -22.29 15.87
C TRP A 288 -21.18 -22.31 14.53
N TRP A 289 -20.41 -23.36 14.23
CA TRP A 289 -19.70 -23.48 12.95
C TRP A 289 -20.65 -23.54 11.77
N GLU A 290 -21.78 -24.22 11.92
CA GLU A 290 -22.83 -24.25 10.89
C GLU A 290 -23.52 -22.88 10.73
N ALA A 291 -23.66 -22.09 11.79
CA ALA A 291 -24.11 -20.70 11.71
C ALA A 291 -23.06 -19.79 11.05
N ASN A 292 -21.78 -19.96 11.39
CA ASN A 292 -20.67 -19.21 10.81
C ASN A 292 -20.54 -19.45 9.29
N ARG A 293 -20.65 -20.73 8.86
CA ARG A 293 -20.71 -21.09 7.44
C ARG A 293 -21.85 -20.34 6.74
N ARG A 294 -23.06 -20.39 7.29
CA ARG A 294 -24.23 -19.68 6.74
C ARG A 294 -24.04 -18.16 6.71
N ALA A 295 -23.36 -17.59 7.70
CA ALA A 295 -23.02 -16.16 7.72
C ALA A 295 -22.03 -15.80 6.60
N MET A 296 -20.96 -16.57 6.40
CA MET A 296 -20.01 -16.36 5.29
C MET A 296 -20.70 -16.47 3.92
N GLU A 297 -21.55 -17.47 3.72
CA GLU A 297 -22.33 -17.65 2.49
C GLU A 297 -23.35 -16.53 2.24
N LEU A 298 -23.96 -16.01 3.30
CA LEU A 298 -24.85 -14.86 3.21
C LEU A 298 -24.08 -13.58 2.85
N ALA A 299 -22.92 -13.36 3.45
CA ALA A 299 -22.04 -12.24 3.13
C ALA A 299 -21.54 -12.32 1.68
N LEU A 300 -21.10 -13.49 1.20
CA LEU A 300 -20.68 -13.68 -0.19
C LEU A 300 -21.81 -13.35 -1.17
N ARG A 301 -23.02 -13.86 -0.93
CA ARG A 301 -24.20 -13.54 -1.76
C ARG A 301 -24.54 -12.06 -1.74
N ALA A 302 -24.41 -11.39 -0.59
CA ALA A 302 -24.63 -9.95 -0.48
C ALA A 302 -23.62 -9.16 -1.32
N ILE A 303 -22.34 -9.55 -1.28
CA ILE A 303 -21.26 -8.94 -2.08
C ILE A 303 -21.49 -9.16 -3.58
N ALA A 304 -21.84 -10.38 -3.98
CA ALA A 304 -22.15 -10.72 -5.38
C ALA A 304 -23.38 -9.96 -5.92
N GLY A 305 -24.26 -9.47 -5.04
CA GLY A 305 -25.39 -8.60 -5.39
C GLY A 305 -25.03 -7.12 -5.57
N THR A 306 -23.79 -6.72 -5.28
CA THR A 306 -23.35 -5.33 -5.46
C THR A 306 -22.93 -5.04 -6.91
N PRO A 307 -22.82 -3.76 -7.31
CA PRO A 307 -22.22 -3.40 -8.60
C PRO A 307 -20.76 -3.83 -8.77
N TRP A 308 -20.09 -4.23 -7.68
CA TRP A 308 -18.67 -4.59 -7.66
C TRP A 308 -18.40 -6.05 -7.97
N ARG A 309 -19.42 -6.88 -8.21
CA ARG A 309 -19.27 -8.30 -8.56
C ARG A 309 -18.35 -8.55 -9.77
N ASP A 310 -18.32 -7.59 -10.70
CA ASP A 310 -17.50 -7.65 -11.92
C ASP A 310 -16.08 -7.07 -11.68
N SER A 311 -15.83 -6.54 -10.48
CA SER A 311 -14.56 -5.94 -10.03
C SER A 311 -13.95 -6.63 -8.81
N LEU A 312 -14.57 -7.70 -8.30
CA LEU A 312 -14.11 -8.46 -7.15
C LEU A 312 -14.01 -9.93 -7.53
N MET A 313 -12.78 -10.40 -7.72
CA MET A 313 -12.48 -11.80 -7.99
C MET A 313 -12.25 -12.54 -6.67
N LEU A 314 -13.10 -13.50 -6.35
CA LEU A 314 -12.94 -14.39 -5.20
C LEU A 314 -11.69 -15.25 -5.34
N ARG A 315 -10.97 -15.46 -4.25
CA ARG A 315 -9.84 -16.38 -4.14
C ARG A 315 -9.87 -17.10 -2.79
N GLY A 316 -8.84 -17.89 -2.52
CA GLY A 316 -8.58 -18.42 -1.19
C GLY A 316 -9.57 -19.50 -0.76
N SER A 317 -9.80 -19.58 0.55
CA SER A 317 -10.38 -20.78 1.18
C SER A 317 -11.82 -21.08 0.75
N MET A 318 -12.59 -20.06 0.37
CA MET A 318 -13.98 -20.22 -0.10
C MET A 318 -14.11 -20.95 -1.45
N LEU A 319 -13.05 -20.99 -2.25
CA LEU A 319 -13.05 -21.74 -3.51
C LEU A 319 -12.64 -23.20 -3.34
N MET A 320 -11.96 -23.54 -2.25
CA MET A 320 -11.43 -24.89 -2.04
C MET A 320 -12.50 -25.98 -2.12
N PRO A 321 -13.72 -25.83 -1.58
CA PRO A 321 -14.77 -26.84 -1.75
C PRO A 321 -15.19 -27.08 -3.22
N VAL A 322 -15.06 -26.08 -4.09
CA VAL A 322 -15.35 -26.24 -5.52
C VAL A 322 -14.26 -27.05 -6.22
N TRP A 323 -13.00 -26.85 -5.82
CA TRP A 323 -11.83 -27.48 -6.46
C TRP A 323 -11.46 -28.84 -5.87
N ALA A 324 -11.60 -29.00 -4.55
CA ALA A 324 -11.17 -30.18 -3.79
C ALA A 324 -12.31 -30.95 -3.13
N GLY A 325 -13.57 -30.50 -3.27
CA GLY A 325 -14.73 -31.18 -2.70
C GLY A 325 -14.68 -31.31 -1.18
N ASP A 326 -15.11 -32.47 -0.66
CA ASP A 326 -15.18 -32.74 0.78
C ASP A 326 -13.80 -32.82 1.46
N ALA A 327 -12.71 -32.93 0.69
CA ALA A 327 -11.35 -32.86 1.23
C ALA A 327 -10.96 -31.41 1.59
N ALA A 328 -11.65 -30.40 1.08
CA ALA A 328 -11.36 -29.02 1.42
C ALA A 328 -11.56 -28.77 2.91
N ARG A 329 -10.61 -28.07 3.53
CA ARG A 329 -10.82 -27.52 4.88
C ARG A 329 -11.93 -26.48 4.87
N ARG A 330 -12.51 -26.24 6.04
CA ARG A 330 -13.54 -25.19 6.22
C ARG A 330 -12.98 -23.81 5.81
N PRO A 331 -13.72 -23.03 5.01
CA PRO A 331 -13.36 -21.64 4.74
C PRO A 331 -13.36 -20.79 6.00
N ARG A 332 -12.51 -19.75 6.04
CA ARG A 332 -12.34 -18.89 7.22
C ARG A 332 -12.64 -17.41 6.97
N ASP A 333 -12.57 -17.01 5.72
CA ASP A 333 -12.58 -15.64 5.24
C ASP A 333 -13.14 -15.58 3.82
N LEU A 334 -13.55 -14.39 3.41
CA LEU A 334 -13.82 -14.06 2.02
C LEU A 334 -12.63 -13.25 1.48
N ASP A 335 -11.77 -13.87 0.68
CA ASP A 335 -10.64 -13.19 0.03
C ASP A 335 -11.02 -12.74 -1.38
N PHE A 336 -10.79 -11.45 -1.69
CA PHE A 336 -11.01 -10.89 -3.01
C PHE A 336 -9.76 -10.20 -3.55
N VAL A 337 -9.55 -10.32 -4.86
CA VAL A 337 -8.66 -9.46 -5.64
C VAL A 337 -9.50 -8.46 -6.42
N VAL A 338 -9.12 -7.19 -6.36
CA VAL A 338 -9.76 -6.13 -7.14
C VAL A 338 -9.32 -6.20 -8.60
N VAL A 339 -10.29 -6.18 -9.51
CA VAL A 339 -10.07 -6.14 -10.96
C VAL A 339 -10.74 -4.91 -11.58
N PRO A 340 -10.05 -4.16 -12.45
CA PRO A 340 -8.70 -4.39 -12.95
C PRO A 340 -7.60 -4.02 -11.92
N ALA A 341 -6.40 -4.59 -12.10
CA ALA A 341 -5.28 -4.43 -11.16
C ALA A 341 -4.88 -2.95 -10.96
N GLU A 342 -5.13 -2.12 -11.99
CA GLU A 342 -4.91 -0.67 -12.08
C GLU A 342 -5.78 0.17 -11.14
N THR A 343 -6.67 -0.46 -10.37
CA THR A 343 -7.51 0.24 -9.40
C THR A 343 -6.67 0.71 -8.22
N ALA A 344 -6.65 2.02 -7.96
CA ALA A 344 -5.95 2.57 -6.81
C ALA A 344 -6.57 2.07 -5.49
N PRO A 345 -5.76 1.70 -4.48
CA PRO A 345 -6.22 1.23 -3.17
C PRO A 345 -6.80 2.32 -2.25
N PHE A 346 -6.84 3.56 -2.71
CA PHE A 346 -7.32 4.73 -1.98
C PHE A 346 -8.27 5.58 -2.84
N GLY A 347 -9.20 6.28 -2.19
CA GLY A 347 -10.15 7.15 -2.87
C GLY A 347 -11.15 6.40 -3.72
N ASP A 348 -11.82 7.10 -4.63
CA ASP A 348 -12.74 6.45 -5.56
C ASP A 348 -11.99 5.69 -6.68
N PRO A 349 -12.42 4.47 -7.05
CA PRO A 349 -13.64 3.78 -6.60
C PRO A 349 -13.50 2.95 -5.31
N ALA A 350 -12.30 2.77 -4.76
CA ALA A 350 -12.06 1.85 -3.64
C ALA A 350 -12.90 2.18 -2.39
N ASP A 351 -12.99 3.44 -1.99
CA ASP A 351 -13.76 3.83 -0.80
C ASP A 351 -15.26 3.59 -0.97
N ARG A 352 -15.81 3.90 -2.15
CA ARG A 352 -17.19 3.55 -2.50
C ARG A 352 -17.41 2.03 -2.51
N MET A 353 -16.44 1.26 -3.01
CA MET A 353 -16.50 -0.20 -3.00
C MET A 353 -16.63 -0.77 -1.58
N PHE A 354 -15.79 -0.34 -0.64
CA PHE A 354 -15.90 -0.78 0.75
C PHE A 354 -17.21 -0.35 1.39
N ALA A 355 -17.66 0.89 1.15
CA ALA A 355 -18.92 1.38 1.68
C ALA A 355 -20.11 0.55 1.18
N ASP A 356 -20.16 0.23 -0.11
CA ASP A 356 -21.23 -0.58 -0.72
C ASP A 356 -21.17 -2.04 -0.25
N VAL A 357 -19.98 -2.64 -0.17
CA VAL A 357 -19.77 -4.00 0.35
C VAL A 357 -20.22 -4.11 1.80
N VAL A 358 -19.74 -3.22 2.68
CA VAL A 358 -20.16 -3.17 4.09
C VAL A 358 -21.67 -2.95 4.19
N GLY A 359 -22.20 -2.00 3.42
CA GLY A 359 -23.63 -1.69 3.39
C GLY A 359 -24.49 -2.87 2.93
N ALA A 360 -24.03 -3.64 1.94
CA ALA A 360 -24.74 -4.82 1.45
C ALA A 360 -24.72 -5.96 2.48
N VAL A 361 -23.55 -6.27 3.05
CA VAL A 361 -23.39 -7.33 4.06
C VAL A 361 -24.21 -7.00 5.32
N THR A 362 -24.07 -5.78 5.84
CA THR A 362 -24.77 -5.38 7.10
C THR A 362 -26.29 -5.32 6.97
N LYS A 363 -26.84 -5.10 5.77
CA LYS A 363 -28.29 -5.16 5.50
C LYS A 363 -28.80 -6.59 5.28
N ALA A 364 -27.92 -7.56 5.03
CA ALA A 364 -28.31 -8.92 4.77
C ALA A 364 -28.79 -9.62 6.04
N SER A 365 -29.87 -10.38 5.94
CA SER A 365 -30.32 -11.27 7.00
C SER A 365 -31.06 -12.47 6.39
N ALA A 366 -30.71 -13.67 6.83
CA ALA A 366 -31.35 -14.91 6.40
C ALA A 366 -31.07 -16.04 7.40
N GLN A 367 -31.98 -17.02 7.48
CA GLN A 367 -31.79 -18.26 8.25
C GLN A 367 -31.40 -18.04 9.72
N GLY A 368 -31.93 -16.98 10.34
CA GLY A 368 -31.63 -16.61 11.73
C GLY A 368 -30.30 -15.87 11.94
N ILE A 369 -29.59 -15.51 10.86
CA ILE A 369 -28.36 -14.71 10.89
C ILE A 369 -28.68 -13.23 10.64
N SER A 370 -28.09 -12.35 11.44
CA SER A 370 -28.07 -10.90 11.24
C SER A 370 -26.68 -10.34 11.51
N PHE A 371 -26.26 -9.33 10.75
CA PHE A 371 -24.97 -8.66 10.93
C PHE A 371 -25.09 -7.39 11.78
N ASP A 372 -24.03 -7.06 12.51
CA ASP A 372 -23.95 -5.88 13.37
C ASP A 372 -23.19 -4.76 12.65
N ALA A 373 -23.92 -3.74 12.18
CA ALA A 373 -23.35 -2.62 11.45
C ALA A 373 -22.44 -1.73 12.33
N GLU A 374 -22.76 -1.57 13.62
CA GLU A 374 -21.96 -0.75 14.56
C GLU A 374 -20.68 -1.48 14.98
N GLY A 375 -20.71 -2.82 14.92
CA GLY A 375 -19.58 -3.69 15.18
C GLY A 375 -18.55 -3.80 14.05
N VAL A 376 -18.81 -3.22 12.86
CA VAL A 376 -17.89 -3.31 11.72
C VAL A 376 -16.55 -2.66 12.03
N ARG A 377 -15.45 -3.34 11.70
CA ARG A 377 -14.09 -2.82 11.84
C ARG A 377 -13.33 -2.97 10.53
N LEU A 378 -12.48 -1.99 10.24
CA LEU A 378 -11.62 -1.98 9.07
C LEU A 378 -10.16 -1.79 9.51
N GLU A 379 -9.25 -2.43 8.80
CA GLU A 379 -7.80 -2.27 8.99
C GLU A 379 -7.10 -2.41 7.64
N SER A 380 -6.06 -1.61 7.39
CA SER A 380 -5.20 -1.85 6.23
C SER A 380 -4.40 -3.13 6.44
N ILE A 381 -4.18 -3.91 5.38
CA ILE A 381 -3.44 -5.17 5.43
C ILE A 381 -2.44 -5.25 4.28
N TRP A 382 -1.37 -6.03 4.47
CA TRP A 382 -0.42 -6.41 3.42
C TRP A 382 -0.43 -7.91 3.27
N THR A 383 -1.27 -8.42 2.39
CA THR A 383 -1.41 -9.87 2.20
C THR A 383 -0.09 -10.47 1.71
N TYR A 384 0.47 -11.40 2.49
CA TYR A 384 1.80 -11.99 2.30
C TYR A 384 2.92 -10.95 2.19
N GLU A 385 2.82 -9.83 2.93
CA GLU A 385 3.78 -8.71 2.94
C GLU A 385 3.96 -8.00 1.58
N ARG A 386 3.09 -8.27 0.59
CA ARG A 386 3.30 -7.86 -0.81
C ARG A 386 2.21 -6.94 -1.35
N ALA A 387 0.95 -7.36 -1.22
CA ALA A 387 -0.14 -6.69 -1.90
C ALA A 387 -0.95 -5.81 -0.93
N PRO A 388 -1.15 -4.52 -1.23
CA PRO A 388 -1.92 -3.64 -0.37
C PRO A 388 -3.40 -4.05 -0.38
N GLY A 389 -4.01 -4.06 0.79
CA GLY A 389 -5.41 -4.42 0.94
C GLY A 389 -6.06 -3.78 2.14
N ARG A 390 -7.35 -4.05 2.29
CA ARG A 390 -8.11 -3.72 3.50
C ARG A 390 -8.90 -4.94 3.94
N ARG A 391 -8.82 -5.19 5.24
CA ARG A 391 -9.65 -6.17 5.94
C ARG A 391 -10.87 -5.50 6.50
N VAL A 392 -12.02 -6.12 6.32
CA VAL A 392 -13.27 -5.79 6.98
C VAL A 392 -13.65 -6.96 7.87
N VAL A 393 -13.92 -6.70 9.15
CA VAL A 393 -14.50 -7.67 10.07
C VAL A 393 -15.93 -7.24 10.40
N VAL A 394 -16.89 -8.09 10.08
CA VAL A 394 -18.33 -7.85 10.29
C VAL A 394 -18.86 -8.85 11.32
N PRO A 395 -19.25 -8.41 12.52
CA PRO A 395 -19.87 -9.31 13.49
C PRO A 395 -21.23 -9.81 13.03
N TRP A 396 -21.56 -11.05 13.40
CA TRP A 396 -22.88 -11.62 13.18
C TRP A 396 -23.47 -12.18 14.48
N ARG A 397 -24.79 -12.25 14.52
CA ARG A 397 -25.58 -12.81 15.63
C ARG A 397 -26.54 -13.87 15.11
N ALA A 398 -26.77 -14.88 15.95
CA ALA A 398 -27.81 -15.89 15.77
C ALA A 398 -28.43 -16.21 17.13
N GLU A 399 -29.73 -16.50 17.15
CA GLU A 399 -30.42 -16.83 18.39
C GLU A 399 -29.84 -18.11 19.02
N GLY A 400 -29.56 -18.04 20.33
CA GLY A 400 -29.05 -19.19 21.10
C GLY A 400 -27.60 -19.57 20.83
N LEU A 401 -26.82 -18.69 20.19
CA LEU A 401 -25.39 -18.89 19.93
C LEU A 401 -24.58 -17.66 20.37
N PRO A 402 -23.34 -17.85 20.86
CA PRO A 402 -22.37 -16.76 20.97
C PRO A 402 -22.20 -16.05 19.61
N PRO A 403 -21.96 -14.73 19.59
CA PRO A 403 -21.75 -14.02 18.33
C PRO A 403 -20.46 -14.49 17.64
N GLY A 404 -20.36 -14.23 16.34
CA GLY A 404 -19.18 -14.52 15.55
C GLY A 404 -18.80 -13.37 14.64
N THR A 405 -17.86 -13.61 13.74
CA THR A 405 -17.40 -12.63 12.75
C THR A 405 -17.28 -13.26 11.37
N VAL A 406 -17.54 -12.46 10.34
CA VAL A 406 -17.08 -12.73 8.97
C VAL A 406 -15.92 -11.78 8.68
N GLN A 407 -14.80 -12.34 8.25
CA GLN A 407 -13.66 -11.58 7.74
C GLN A 407 -13.74 -11.50 6.22
N ILE A 408 -13.53 -10.30 5.68
CA ILE A 408 -13.50 -10.01 4.25
C ILE A 408 -12.20 -9.28 3.96
N ASP A 409 -11.31 -9.90 3.22
CA ASP A 409 -10.03 -9.33 2.82
C ASP A 409 -10.11 -8.96 1.34
N VAL A 410 -9.83 -7.69 1.03
CA VAL A 410 -9.84 -7.19 -0.35
C VAL A 410 -8.46 -6.64 -0.67
N VAL A 411 -7.81 -7.25 -1.66
CA VAL A 411 -6.45 -6.97 -2.10
C VAL A 411 -6.46 -6.22 -3.43
N PHE A 412 -5.63 -5.20 -3.55
CA PHE A 412 -5.43 -4.39 -4.73
C PHE A 412 -4.10 -4.71 -5.39
N ASN A 413 -4.00 -4.42 -6.69
CA ASN A 413 -2.74 -4.36 -7.44
C ASN A 413 -2.01 -5.71 -7.56
N GLU A 414 -2.69 -6.81 -7.23
CA GLU A 414 -2.22 -8.16 -7.52
C GLU A 414 -2.31 -8.40 -9.04
N SER A 415 -1.21 -8.85 -9.63
CA SER A 415 -1.17 -9.20 -11.05
C SER A 415 -2.03 -10.43 -11.32
N LEU A 416 -2.79 -10.39 -12.42
CA LEU A 416 -3.61 -11.51 -12.87
C LEU A 416 -3.05 -12.08 -14.18
N PRO A 417 -2.18 -13.10 -14.10
CA PRO A 417 -1.59 -13.72 -15.29
C PRO A 417 -2.63 -14.49 -16.12
N GLU A 418 -3.76 -14.86 -15.51
CA GLU A 418 -4.92 -15.45 -16.17
C GLU A 418 -6.19 -14.65 -15.85
N PRO A 419 -7.16 -14.58 -16.78
CA PRO A 419 -8.43 -13.93 -16.52
C PRO A 419 -9.24 -14.69 -15.45
N PRO A 420 -10.07 -13.98 -14.67
CA PRO A 420 -11.01 -14.64 -13.75
C PRO A 420 -11.96 -15.61 -14.47
N VAL A 421 -12.34 -16.69 -13.79
CA VAL A 421 -13.37 -17.64 -14.24
C VAL A 421 -14.69 -17.42 -13.51
N ALA A 422 -15.82 -17.66 -14.18
CA ALA A 422 -17.14 -17.60 -13.54
C ALA A 422 -17.44 -18.91 -12.79
N VAL A 423 -17.72 -18.82 -11.50
CA VAL A 423 -17.97 -19.98 -10.63
C VAL A 423 -19.19 -19.72 -9.75
N SER A 424 -20.04 -20.74 -9.56
CA SER A 424 -21.13 -20.70 -8.58
C SER A 424 -20.63 -21.17 -7.22
N VAL A 425 -20.54 -20.27 -6.25
CA VAL A 425 -20.12 -20.54 -4.87
C VAL A 425 -21.26 -20.13 -3.93
N ALA A 426 -21.70 -21.04 -3.05
CA ALA A 426 -22.77 -20.78 -2.10
C ALA A 426 -24.08 -20.23 -2.75
N GLY A 427 -24.35 -20.61 -3.99
CA GLY A 427 -25.50 -20.15 -4.77
C GLY A 427 -25.38 -18.71 -5.30
N ALA A 428 -24.19 -18.14 -5.32
CA ALA A 428 -23.86 -16.90 -6.04
C ALA A 428 -22.91 -17.18 -7.21
N ASP A 429 -23.19 -16.60 -8.36
CA ASP A 429 -22.23 -16.54 -9.46
C ASP A 429 -21.22 -15.42 -9.19
N VAL A 430 -19.94 -15.77 -9.12
CA VAL A 430 -18.84 -14.85 -8.83
C VAL A 430 -17.72 -14.99 -9.84
N LEU A 431 -16.96 -13.92 -10.05
CA LEU A 431 -15.62 -14.03 -10.63
C LEU A 431 -14.71 -14.70 -9.61
N ALA A 432 -13.91 -15.66 -10.03
CA ALA A 432 -13.04 -16.45 -9.17
C ALA A 432 -11.68 -16.74 -9.83
N ALA A 433 -10.66 -16.94 -9.01
CA ALA A 433 -9.41 -17.55 -9.48
C ALA A 433 -9.65 -19.00 -9.90
N GLY A 434 -9.09 -19.41 -11.03
CA GLY A 434 -9.08 -20.81 -11.45
C GLY A 434 -8.28 -21.70 -10.48
N ALA A 435 -8.46 -23.01 -10.56
CA ALA A 435 -7.72 -23.97 -9.73
C ALA A 435 -6.19 -23.87 -9.97
N GLU A 436 -5.77 -23.68 -11.24
CA GLU A 436 -4.37 -23.54 -11.63
C GLU A 436 -3.73 -22.25 -11.08
N LEU A 437 -4.38 -21.10 -11.23
CA LEU A 437 -3.93 -19.84 -10.62
C LEU A 437 -3.92 -19.92 -9.08
N SER A 438 -4.93 -20.56 -8.49
CA SER A 438 -4.98 -20.79 -7.04
C SER A 438 -3.77 -21.61 -6.58
N LEU A 439 -3.40 -22.66 -7.32
CA LEU A 439 -2.20 -23.45 -7.02
C LEU A 439 -0.93 -22.63 -7.16
N ALA A 440 -0.77 -21.90 -8.27
CA ALA A 440 0.42 -21.08 -8.52
C ALA A 440 0.64 -20.05 -7.39
N TRP A 441 -0.42 -19.43 -6.87
CA TRP A 441 -0.32 -18.55 -5.71
C TRP A 441 0.04 -19.27 -4.41
N LYS A 442 -0.47 -20.49 -4.17
CA LYS A 442 -0.06 -21.27 -3.01
C LYS A 442 1.44 -21.59 -3.06
N VAL A 443 1.95 -21.94 -4.24
CA VAL A 443 3.39 -22.16 -4.45
C VAL A 443 4.18 -20.87 -4.18
N LEU A 444 3.72 -19.73 -4.71
CA LEU A 444 4.32 -18.43 -4.42
C LEU A 444 4.42 -18.17 -2.92
N TRP A 445 3.33 -18.31 -2.18
CA TRP A 445 3.32 -18.05 -0.74
C TRP A 445 4.25 -18.99 0.01
N LEU A 446 4.25 -20.27 -0.33
CA LEU A 446 5.17 -21.24 0.26
C LEU A 446 6.64 -20.89 -0.02
N TYR A 447 6.97 -20.36 -1.21
CA TYR A 447 8.36 -20.15 -1.63
C TYR A 447 8.91 -18.78 -1.23
N THR A 448 8.06 -17.77 -1.02
CA THR A 448 8.52 -16.39 -0.83
C THR A 448 8.13 -15.79 0.51
N ASP A 449 7.16 -16.38 1.23
CA ASP A 449 6.77 -15.85 2.53
C ASP A 449 7.84 -16.15 3.58
N THR A 450 8.10 -15.17 4.44
CA THR A 450 8.95 -15.35 5.62
C THR A 450 8.30 -16.29 6.63
N TYR A 451 6.97 -16.44 6.59
CA TYR A 451 6.17 -17.25 7.51
C TYR A 451 5.25 -18.22 6.73
N PRO A 452 5.79 -19.25 6.05
CA PRO A 452 4.98 -20.22 5.33
C PRO A 452 4.00 -20.91 6.29
N GLN A 453 2.74 -21.08 5.87
CA GLN A 453 1.68 -21.62 6.74
C GLN A 453 1.26 -23.04 6.36
N GLY A 454 0.91 -23.87 7.34
CA GLY A 454 0.52 -25.27 7.12
C GLY A 454 -0.71 -25.42 6.24
N LYS A 455 -1.67 -24.50 6.37
CA LYS A 455 -2.87 -24.44 5.50
C LYS A 455 -2.53 -24.25 4.03
N ASP A 456 -1.43 -23.54 3.71
CA ASP A 456 -1.07 -23.23 2.34
C ASP A 456 -0.41 -24.44 1.67
N LEU A 457 0.37 -25.22 2.42
CA LEU A 457 0.86 -26.53 1.99
C LEU A 457 -0.29 -27.52 1.75
N TYR A 458 -1.22 -27.61 2.70
CA TYR A 458 -2.39 -28.47 2.58
C TYR A 458 -3.23 -28.13 1.34
N ASP A 459 -3.62 -26.87 1.18
CA ASP A 459 -4.40 -26.41 0.04
C ASP A 459 -3.63 -26.62 -1.29
N ALA A 460 -2.31 -26.40 -1.31
CA ALA A 460 -1.47 -26.63 -2.48
C ALA A 460 -1.46 -28.10 -2.91
N VAL A 461 -1.34 -29.04 -1.97
CA VAL A 461 -1.35 -30.47 -2.29
C VAL A 461 -2.68 -30.88 -2.89
N LEU A 462 -3.81 -30.48 -2.29
CA LEU A 462 -5.14 -30.80 -2.82
C LEU A 462 -5.36 -30.24 -4.23
N LEU A 463 -4.89 -29.02 -4.50
CA LEU A 463 -4.95 -28.42 -5.82
C LEU A 463 -4.02 -29.11 -6.81
N ALA A 464 -2.78 -29.44 -6.42
CA ALA A 464 -1.80 -30.10 -7.30
C ALA A 464 -2.21 -31.53 -7.69
N GLU A 465 -2.98 -32.20 -6.84
CA GLU A 465 -3.54 -33.53 -7.13
C GLU A 465 -4.73 -33.48 -8.13
N SER A 466 -5.32 -32.30 -8.35
CA SER A 466 -6.54 -32.13 -9.16
C SER A 466 -6.38 -31.17 -10.36
N ALA A 467 -5.37 -30.31 -10.36
CA ALA A 467 -5.09 -29.30 -11.38
C ALA A 467 -3.59 -29.25 -11.71
N ARG A 468 -3.25 -28.81 -12.93
CA ARG A 468 -1.86 -28.72 -13.39
C ARG A 468 -1.63 -27.38 -14.11
N PRO A 469 -1.16 -26.33 -13.42
CA PRO A 469 -0.82 -25.08 -14.06
C PRO A 469 0.29 -25.28 -15.08
N SER A 470 0.29 -24.47 -16.13
CA SER A 470 1.45 -24.40 -17.03
C SER A 470 2.69 -23.89 -16.28
N ARG A 471 3.89 -24.33 -16.72
CA ARG A 471 5.14 -23.77 -16.19
C ARG A 471 5.22 -22.26 -16.40
N ASP A 472 4.70 -21.76 -17.52
CA ASP A 472 4.68 -20.32 -17.83
C ASP A 472 3.82 -19.53 -16.84
N LEU A 473 2.64 -20.04 -16.48
CA LEU A 473 1.81 -19.46 -15.41
C LEU A 473 2.59 -19.43 -14.09
N LEU A 474 3.17 -20.56 -13.69
CA LEU A 474 3.88 -20.67 -12.41
C LEU A 474 5.08 -19.71 -12.34
N VAL A 475 5.91 -19.69 -13.37
CA VAL A 475 7.04 -18.75 -13.48
C VAL A 475 6.56 -17.30 -13.52
N GLY A 476 5.47 -17.01 -14.23
CA GLY A 476 4.87 -15.68 -14.29
C GLY A 476 4.40 -15.16 -12.94
N VAL A 477 3.85 -16.04 -12.10
CA VAL A 477 3.43 -15.72 -10.72
C VAL A 477 4.64 -15.56 -9.78
N LEU A 478 5.69 -16.36 -9.96
CA LEU A 478 6.88 -16.35 -9.09
C LEU A 478 7.87 -15.22 -9.39
N ARG A 479 7.98 -14.80 -10.65
CA ARG A 479 9.00 -13.85 -11.12
C ARG A 479 8.99 -12.51 -10.39
N PRO A 480 7.85 -11.88 -10.07
CA PRO A 480 7.86 -10.59 -9.37
C PRO A 480 8.58 -10.59 -8.02
N GLU A 481 8.65 -11.75 -7.36
CA GLU A 481 9.28 -11.89 -6.03
C GLU A 481 10.63 -12.60 -6.09
N LEU A 482 10.80 -13.58 -6.98
CA LEU A 482 12.04 -14.36 -7.10
C LEU A 482 13.01 -13.84 -8.17
N GLY A 483 12.59 -12.89 -9.00
CA GLY A 483 13.35 -12.42 -10.17
C GLY A 483 13.76 -13.59 -11.07
N ASP A 484 15.01 -13.60 -11.52
CA ASP A 484 15.55 -14.67 -12.38
C ASP A 484 15.55 -16.04 -11.71
N ARG A 485 15.52 -16.13 -10.37
CA ARG A 485 15.45 -17.43 -9.67
C ARG A 485 14.17 -18.19 -10.01
N ALA A 486 13.08 -17.49 -10.37
CA ALA A 486 11.80 -18.10 -10.75
C ALA A 486 11.94 -19.15 -11.87
N GLU A 487 12.93 -19.02 -12.75
CA GLU A 487 13.20 -19.99 -13.84
C GLU A 487 13.90 -21.26 -13.36
N THR A 488 14.55 -21.20 -12.21
CA THR A 488 15.44 -22.26 -11.70
C THR A 488 14.91 -22.99 -10.48
N VAL A 489 13.91 -22.42 -9.79
CA VAL A 489 13.25 -23.09 -8.68
C VAL A 489 12.49 -24.32 -9.18
N ASN A 490 12.38 -25.32 -8.31
CA ASN A 490 11.77 -26.62 -8.59
C ASN A 490 10.97 -27.08 -7.37
N GLU A 491 10.32 -28.25 -7.48
CA GLU A 491 9.42 -28.78 -6.47
C GLU A 491 10.05 -28.94 -5.08
N ARG A 492 11.38 -29.12 -5.00
CA ARG A 492 12.14 -29.37 -3.76
C ARG A 492 12.52 -28.10 -3.01
N PHE A 493 12.24 -26.92 -3.57
CA PHE A 493 12.63 -25.64 -2.99
C PHE A 493 12.25 -25.52 -1.52
N LEU A 494 11.04 -25.94 -1.14
CA LEU A 494 10.58 -25.91 0.25
C LEU A 494 11.50 -26.70 1.17
N ARG A 495 11.89 -27.91 0.77
CA ARG A 495 12.79 -28.75 1.56
C ARG A 495 14.18 -28.17 1.66
N GLU A 496 14.67 -27.58 0.56
CA GLU A 496 16.01 -27.02 0.47
C GLU A 496 16.19 -25.75 1.32
N GLU A 497 15.15 -24.92 1.44
CA GLU A 497 15.16 -23.67 2.22
C GLU A 497 14.73 -23.85 3.69
N GLY A 498 14.61 -25.09 4.17
CA GLY A 498 14.37 -25.40 5.59
C GLY A 498 12.96 -25.89 5.95
N GLY A 499 12.07 -26.02 4.97
CA GLY A 499 10.75 -26.62 5.12
C GLY A 499 9.72 -25.73 5.81
N LEU A 500 8.56 -26.31 6.10
CA LEU A 500 7.56 -25.72 6.98
C LEU A 500 7.96 -25.97 8.43
N ASP A 501 7.83 -24.95 9.29
CA ASP A 501 8.08 -25.10 10.73
C ASP A 501 7.14 -26.16 11.33
N SER A 502 7.68 -27.06 12.15
CA SER A 502 6.89 -28.16 12.74
C SER A 502 5.82 -27.65 13.70
N GLY A 503 6.08 -26.56 14.42
CA GLY A 503 5.10 -25.93 15.30
C GLY A 503 3.93 -25.34 14.51
N GLU A 504 4.21 -24.70 13.38
CA GLU A 504 3.14 -24.22 12.49
C GLU A 504 2.30 -25.34 11.87
N TRP A 505 2.92 -26.49 11.54
CA TRP A 505 2.13 -27.66 11.10
C TRP A 505 1.22 -28.20 12.22
N GLU A 506 1.74 -28.31 13.45
CA GLU A 506 0.96 -28.74 14.60
C GLU A 506 -0.22 -27.78 14.87
N ASP A 507 0.01 -26.47 14.79
CA ASP A 507 -1.04 -25.45 14.91
C ASP A 507 -2.11 -25.60 13.81
N PHE A 508 -1.72 -25.85 12.56
CA PHE A 508 -2.67 -26.13 11.49
C PHE A 508 -3.49 -27.41 11.73
N VAL A 509 -2.86 -28.50 12.16
CA VAL A 509 -3.56 -29.77 12.44
C VAL A 509 -4.53 -29.62 13.63
N ASN A 510 -4.21 -28.78 14.62
CA ASN A 510 -5.14 -28.47 15.71
C ASN A 510 -6.44 -27.83 15.19
N ASP A 511 -6.36 -26.98 14.16
CA ASP A 511 -7.54 -26.40 13.49
C ASP A 511 -8.27 -27.41 12.58
N CYS A 512 -7.54 -28.39 12.03
CA CYS A 512 -8.02 -29.38 11.07
C CYS A 512 -7.70 -30.82 11.52
N PRO A 513 -8.30 -31.34 12.62
CA PRO A 513 -7.88 -32.59 13.25
C PRO A 513 -8.16 -33.86 12.43
N TRP A 514 -8.85 -33.75 11.29
CA TRP A 514 -9.02 -34.84 10.32
C TRP A 514 -7.84 -34.96 9.35
N VAL A 515 -6.90 -34.02 9.37
CA VAL A 515 -5.68 -34.07 8.56
C VAL A 515 -4.73 -35.06 9.23
N GLU A 516 -4.47 -36.17 8.54
CA GLU A 516 -3.53 -37.19 8.97
C GLU A 516 -2.12 -36.94 8.38
N GLY A 517 -1.10 -37.38 9.11
CA GLY A 517 0.31 -37.31 8.68
C GLY A 517 1.08 -36.09 9.18
N ASP A 518 2.41 -36.15 9.03
CA ASP A 518 3.31 -35.07 9.43
C ASP A 518 3.66 -34.12 8.28
N ALA A 519 4.27 -32.96 8.60
CA ALA A 519 4.63 -31.97 7.60
C ALA A 519 5.53 -32.54 6.48
N GLY A 520 6.42 -33.47 6.81
CA GLY A 520 7.32 -34.10 5.85
C GLY A 520 6.58 -34.94 4.81
N GLU A 521 5.59 -35.73 5.27
CA GLU A 521 4.71 -36.51 4.38
C GLU A 521 3.91 -35.63 3.43
N TRP A 522 3.47 -34.45 3.89
CA TRP A 522 2.75 -33.48 3.04
C TRP A 522 3.68 -32.76 2.06
N VAL A 523 4.93 -32.47 2.44
CA VAL A 523 5.95 -31.96 1.50
C VAL A 523 6.29 -33.02 0.45
N ASP A 524 6.40 -34.30 0.82
CA ASP A 524 6.63 -35.40 -0.13
C ASP A 524 5.51 -35.48 -1.18
N ARG A 525 4.24 -35.34 -0.74
CA ARG A 525 3.09 -35.29 -1.64
C ARG A 525 3.11 -34.07 -2.55
N PHE A 526 3.43 -32.90 -2.01
CA PHE A 526 3.57 -31.67 -2.78
C PHE A 526 4.64 -31.82 -3.87
N GLU A 527 5.83 -32.32 -3.51
CA GLU A 527 6.93 -32.55 -4.45
C GLU A 527 6.51 -33.51 -5.57
N ALA A 528 5.89 -34.63 -5.22
CA ALA A 528 5.44 -35.62 -6.19
C ALA A 528 4.39 -35.05 -7.17
N ALA A 529 3.45 -34.27 -6.67
CA ALA A 529 2.38 -33.67 -7.47
C ALA A 529 2.88 -32.52 -8.37
N MET A 530 3.83 -31.71 -7.88
CA MET A 530 4.35 -30.54 -8.60
C MET A 530 5.50 -30.85 -9.55
N ALA A 531 6.20 -31.97 -9.38
CA ALA A 531 7.33 -32.36 -10.21
C ALA A 531 7.05 -32.28 -11.74
N PRO A 532 5.91 -32.78 -12.27
CA PRO A 532 5.61 -32.65 -13.70
C PRO A 532 5.52 -31.18 -14.17
N VAL A 533 4.92 -30.29 -13.37
CA VAL A 533 4.77 -28.87 -13.70
C VAL A 533 6.14 -28.20 -13.82
N PHE A 534 7.03 -28.41 -12.85
CA PHE A 534 8.38 -27.83 -12.87
C PHE A 534 9.27 -28.41 -13.99
N ARG A 535 9.05 -29.67 -14.37
CA ARG A 535 9.76 -30.34 -15.46
C ARG A 535 9.19 -30.06 -16.85
N GLY A 536 8.01 -29.43 -16.92
CA GLY A 536 7.32 -29.14 -18.18
C GLY A 536 6.75 -30.39 -18.87
N GLU A 537 6.27 -31.37 -18.08
CA GLU A 537 5.74 -32.66 -18.52
C GLU A 537 4.23 -32.70 -18.75
#